data_AF-A0A537W4B7-F1
#
_entry.id   AF-A0A537W4B7-F1
#
_cell.length_a   1.000
_cell.length_b   1.000
_cell.length_c   1.000
_cell.angle_alpha   90.00
_cell.angle_beta   90.00
_cell.angle_gamma   90.00
#
_symmetry.space_group_name_H-M   'P 1'
#
loop_
_entity.id
_entity.type
_entity.pdbx_description
1 polymer ?
#
loop_
_entity_poly.entity_id
_entity_poly.type
_entity_poly.pdbx_seq_one_letter_code
_entity_poly.pdbx_strand_id
1 'polypeptide(L)' 'MLDSIDRFRALGADGVEAFYITHTREQTELLAQRCAALGLLSTGSADFHGPGNRLFSRFLAFETYGLEPNLGPILSAG' A
#
# COMPACT_ATOMS: atom_id res chain seq x y z
N MET A 1 9.45 3.42 10.39
CA MET A 1 8.50 3.24 9.26
C MET A 1 7.96 4.58 8.79
N LEU A 2 7.31 5.37 9.66
CA LEU A 2 6.77 6.69 9.29
C LEU A 2 7.86 7.68 8.86
N ASP A 3 8.99 7.73 9.56
CA ASP A 3 10.13 8.58 9.17
C ASP A 3 10.65 8.25 7.75
N SER A 4 10.52 6.99 7.33
CA SER A 4 10.89 6.55 5.99
C SER A 4 9.93 7.10 4.94
N ILE A 5 8.63 7.16 5.24
CA ILE A 5 7.61 7.75 4.35
C ILE A 5 7.90 9.23 4.14
N ASP A 6 8.19 9.96 5.22
CA ASP A 6 8.51 11.38 5.14
C ASP A 6 9.77 11.64 4.30
N ARG A 7 10.80 10.81 4.53
CA ARG A 7 12.05 10.87 3.77
C ARG A 7 11.81 10.58 2.29
N PHE A 8 11.06 9.54 1.94
CA PHE A 8 10.81 9.19 0.54
C PHE A 8 9.92 10.21 -0.15
N ARG A 9 8.93 10.77 0.54
CA ARG A 9 8.15 11.92 0.06
C ARG A 9 9.05 13.12 -0.23
N ALA A 10 9.99 13.44 0.66
CA ALA A 10 10.97 14.50 0.43
C ALA A 10 11.92 14.22 -0.75
N LEU A 11 12.09 12.95 -1.13
CA LEU A 11 12.84 12.52 -2.32
C LEU A 11 11.96 12.43 -3.58
N GLY A 12 10.67 12.76 -3.50
CA GLY A 12 9.76 12.80 -4.65
C GLY A 12 8.95 11.51 -4.88
N ALA A 13 8.83 10.62 -3.89
CA ALA A 13 7.92 9.48 -4.01
C ALA A 13 6.45 9.94 -4.05
N ASP A 14 5.68 9.42 -5.01
CA ASP A 14 4.26 9.75 -5.19
C ASP A 14 3.33 8.95 -4.25
N GLY A 15 3.80 7.80 -3.74
CA GLY A 15 2.94 6.88 -3.00
C GLY A 15 3.69 5.81 -2.22
N VAL A 16 2.92 5.08 -1.40
CA VAL A 16 3.38 3.93 -0.63
C VAL A 16 2.38 2.79 -0.79
N GLU A 17 2.87 1.55 -0.88
CA GLU A 17 2.02 0.37 -0.71
C GLU A 17 1.61 0.26 0.76
N ALA A 18 0.44 0.80 1.10
CA ALA A 18 -0.11 0.75 2.45
C ALA A 18 -0.85 -0.57 2.72
N PHE A 19 -1.35 -1.21 1.65
CA PHE A 19 -2.11 -2.46 1.71
C PHE A 19 -1.26 -3.62 1.20
N TYR A 20 -0.66 -4.37 2.11
CA TYR A 20 0.28 -5.42 1.74
C TYR A 20 -0.06 -6.72 2.48
N ILE A 21 0.15 -7.87 1.82
CA ILE A 21 -0.27 -9.20 2.32
C ILE A 21 0.28 -9.57 3.70
N THR A 22 1.42 -9.00 4.10
CA THR A 22 2.01 -9.23 5.44
C THR A 22 1.67 -8.16 6.47
N HIS A 23 0.89 -7.13 6.10
CA HIS A 23 0.46 -6.10 7.05
C HIS A 23 -0.71 -6.59 7.91
N THR A 24 -0.56 -6.35 9.20
CA THR A 24 -1.66 -6.37 10.17
C THR A 24 -2.58 -5.16 9.95
N ARG A 25 -3.79 -5.21 10.53
CA ARG A 25 -4.74 -4.11 10.51
C ARG A 25 -4.13 -2.81 11.03
N GLU A 26 -3.46 -2.87 12.18
CA GLU A 26 -2.84 -1.72 12.84
C GLU A 26 -1.76 -1.08 11.95
N GLN A 27 -0.97 -1.91 11.25
CA GLN A 27 0.04 -1.43 10.31
C GLN A 27 -0.61 -0.78 9.08
N THR A 28 -1.62 -1.41 8.49
CA THR A 28 -2.35 -0.84 7.34
C THR A 28 -3.00 0.50 7.69
N GLU A 29 -3.70 0.57 8.82
CA GLU A 29 -4.32 1.81 9.29
C GLU A 29 -3.28 2.91 9.51
N LEU A 30 -2.15 2.61 10.16
CA LEU A 30 -1.08 3.57 10.41
C LEU A 30 -0.50 4.14 9.11
N LEU A 31 -0.26 3.30 8.11
CA LEU A 31 0.31 3.72 6.82
C LEU A 31 -0.68 4.49 5.97
N ALA A 32 -1.90 3.99 5.84
CA ALA A 32 -2.94 4.64 5.07
C ALA A 32 -3.24 6.05 5.62
N GLN A 33 -3.31 6.18 6.95
CA GLN A 33 -3.48 7.49 7.61
C GLN A 33 -2.28 8.42 7.36
N ARG A 34 -1.04 7.90 7.39
CA ARG A 34 0.14 8.73 7.07
C ARG A 34 0.12 9.20 5.62
N CYS A 35 -0.20 8.32 4.67
CA CYS A 35 -0.32 8.67 3.26
C CYS A 35 -1.38 9.76 3.05
N ALA A 36 -2.55 9.59 3.68
CA ALA A 36 -3.62 10.59 3.62
C ALA A 36 -3.18 11.95 4.17
N ALA A 37 -2.49 11.97 5.32
CA ALA A 37 -1.97 13.22 5.92
C ALA A 37 -0.92 13.94 5.06
N LEU A 38 -0.20 13.20 4.20
CA LEU A 38 0.84 13.74 3.33
C LEU A 38 0.37 13.98 1.88
N GLY A 39 -0.87 13.61 1.55
CA GLY A 39 -1.38 13.67 0.18
C GLY A 39 -0.74 12.66 -0.77
N LEU A 40 -0.19 11.56 -0.24
CA LEU A 40 0.42 10.49 -1.02
C LEU A 40 -0.62 9.49 -1.52
N LEU A 41 -0.29 8.79 -2.61
CA LEU A 41 -1.02 7.60 -3.02
C LEU A 41 -0.86 6.49 -1.97
N SER A 42 -1.90 5.68 -1.80
CA SER A 42 -1.91 4.48 -0.96
C SER A 42 -2.33 3.29 -1.81
N THR A 43 -1.35 2.57 -2.34
CA THR A 43 -1.55 1.42 -3.23
C THR A 43 -1.53 0.11 -2.45
N GLY A 44 -1.87 -0.99 -3.12
CA GLY A 44 -1.84 -2.31 -2.53
C GLY A 44 -1.32 -3.40 -3.45
N SER A 45 -0.66 -4.39 -2.87
CA SER A 45 -0.08 -5.52 -3.60
C SER A 45 -0.13 -6.81 -2.79
N ALA A 46 -0.44 -7.90 -3.50
CA ALA A 46 -0.28 -9.26 -2.99
C ALA A 46 1.13 -9.81 -3.28
N ASP A 47 1.89 -9.06 -4.07
CA ASP A 47 3.26 -9.33 -4.48
C ASP A 47 3.41 -10.75 -5.04
N PHE A 48 2.60 -11.14 -6.02
CA PHE A 48 2.50 -12.52 -6.49
C PHE A 48 3.81 -13.03 -7.12
N HIS A 49 4.30 -14.17 -6.63
CA HIS A 49 5.53 -14.85 -7.07
C HIS A 49 5.29 -16.28 -7.58
N GLY A 50 4.05 -16.63 -7.93
CA GLY A 50 3.70 -17.94 -8.48
C GLY A 50 2.98 -18.87 -7.49
N PRO A 51 2.22 -19.86 -7.99
CA PRO A 51 1.36 -20.72 -7.16
C PRO A 51 2.15 -21.61 -6.19
N GLY A 52 3.44 -21.88 -6.46
CA GLY A 52 4.32 -22.63 -5.56
C GLY A 52 4.90 -21.81 -4.40
N ASN A 53 4.72 -20.49 -4.38
CA ASN A 53 5.21 -19.64 -3.30
C ASN A 53 4.36 -19.81 -2.03
N ARG A 54 5.01 -19.88 -0.87
CA ARG A 54 4.31 -20.09 0.41
C ARG A 54 3.37 -18.95 0.80
N LEU A 55 3.78 -17.70 0.58
CA LEU A 55 3.03 -16.51 1.00
C LEU A 55 2.42 -15.77 -0.19
N PHE A 56 3.16 -15.71 -1.29
CA PHE A 56 2.88 -14.87 -2.43
C PHE A 56 2.27 -15.63 -3.62
N SER A 57 1.27 -16.47 -3.34
CA SER A 57 0.72 -17.42 -4.33
C SER A 57 -0.70 -17.12 -4.80
N ARG A 58 -1.27 -15.97 -4.42
CA ARG A 58 -2.61 -15.56 -4.86
C ARG A 58 -2.63 -14.10 -5.26
N PHE A 59 -3.26 -13.81 -6.40
CA PHE A 59 -3.52 -12.44 -6.81
C PHE A 59 -4.46 -11.75 -5.83
N LEU A 60 -4.25 -10.44 -5.62
CA LEU A 60 -5.09 -9.57 -4.76
C LEU A 60 -5.24 -10.05 -3.31
N ALA A 61 -4.36 -10.93 -2.82
CA ALA A 61 -4.37 -11.44 -1.47
C ALA A 61 -3.81 -10.45 -0.43
N PHE A 62 -4.26 -9.20 -0.45
CA PHE A 62 -4.05 -8.21 0.59
C PHE A 62 -5.40 -7.72 1.09
N GLU A 63 -5.43 -7.16 2.30
CA GLU A 63 -6.66 -6.64 2.89
C GLU A 63 -6.59 -5.12 3.04
N THR A 64 -7.70 -4.42 2.75
CA THR A 64 -7.81 -2.99 3.00
C THR A 64 -8.35 -2.65 4.38
N TYR A 65 -8.86 -3.66 5.09
CA TYR A 65 -9.53 -3.55 6.38
C TYR A 65 -10.67 -2.52 6.39
N GLY A 66 -11.34 -2.34 5.24
CA GLY A 66 -12.43 -1.39 5.05
C GLY A 66 -11.99 0.04 4.75
N LEU A 67 -10.69 0.30 4.59
CA LEU A 67 -10.18 1.60 4.14
C LEU A 67 -10.24 1.68 2.60
N GLU A 68 -10.43 2.90 2.09
CA GLU A 68 -10.43 3.17 0.65
C GLU A 68 -9.01 3.58 0.19
N PRO A 69 -8.40 2.86 -0.77
CA PRO A 69 -7.11 3.24 -1.34
C PRO A 69 -7.17 4.56 -2.13
N ASN A 70 -6.19 5.43 -1.92
CA ASN A 70 -5.98 6.59 -2.79
C ASN A 70 -5.07 6.18 -3.97
N LEU A 71 -5.67 5.79 -5.09
CA LEU A 71 -4.95 5.43 -6.31
C LEU A 71 -4.69 6.65 -7.22
N GLY A 72 -5.30 7.80 -6.93
CA GLY A 72 -5.14 9.02 -7.73
C GLY A 72 -5.34 8.76 -9.23
N PRO A 73 -4.45 9.28 -10.10
CA PRO A 73 -4.54 9.07 -11.54
C PRO A 73 -4.45 7.60 -12.01
N ILE A 74 -3.92 6.69 -11.19
CA ILE A 74 -3.78 5.27 -11.57
C ILE A 74 -5.17 4.64 -11.80
N LEU A 75 -6.18 5.07 -11.04
CA LEU A 75 -7.57 4.60 -11.21
C LEU A 75 -8.18 5.02 -12.55
N SER A 76 -7.64 6.07 -13.20
CA SER A 76 -8.16 6.62 -14.46
C SER A 76 -7.56 5.98 -15.72
N ALA A 77 -6.58 5.09 -15.57
CA ALA A 77 -5.98 4.35 -16.69
C ALA A 77 -6.81 3.11 -17.06
N GLY A 78 -8.10 3.32 -17.36
CA GLY A 78 -9.05 2.32 -17.87
C GLY A 78 -9.28 2.43 -19.37
#